data_AF-A0A1E4KCZ0-F1
#
_entry.id   AF-A0A1E4KCZ0-F1
#
_cell.length_a   1.000
_cell.length_b   1.000
_cell.length_c   1.000
_cell.angle_alpha   90.00
_cell.angle_beta   90.00
_cell.angle_gamma   90.00
#
_symmetry.space_group_name_H-M   'P 1'
#
loop_
_entity.id
_entity.type
_entity.pdbx_description
1 polymer ?
#
loop_
_entity_poly.entity_id
_entity_poly.type
_entity_poly.pdbx_seq_one_letter_code
_entity_poly.pdbx_strand_id
1 'polypeptide(L)'
;MMPLDKKTVAMMIAAGGLSCTHTWAASVSVVGLFKDKAIVSIDGGKPRTLSVGQTVQGVKLLAADSGSASFDVDGKRRTLGMGQSFAGGAAAAERQSVSLTADARGHFAAAGSLNGYPMTFLVDTGATSIAINAAEARRIGLDYKAGQATGVGTAAGVVPAWRVKFNTVKVGGITVSQVDGMVVETGLSMPLLGMSFLNRMEMRRDGQTMTLTQRY
;
A
#
# COMPACT_ATOMS: atom_id res chain seq x y z
N MET A 1 60.54 51.92 11.11
CA MET A 1 59.40 52.15 12.04
C MET A 1 58.19 51.51 11.39
N MET A 2 57.51 50.48 11.87
CA MET A 2 57.55 49.58 13.04
C MET A 2 56.76 48.31 12.57
N PRO A 3 57.13 47.09 12.97
CA PRO A 3 56.44 45.86 12.56
C PRO A 3 55.25 45.57 13.50
N LEU A 4 54.21 44.87 13.02
CA LEU A 4 53.26 44.19 13.90
C LEU A 4 53.33 42.67 13.70
N ASP A 5 53.69 42.05 14.80
CA ASP A 5 54.03 40.64 14.96
C ASP A 5 52.80 39.78 15.26
N LYS A 6 52.95 38.49 14.97
CA LYS A 6 51.99 37.41 15.11
C LYS A 6 51.58 37.18 16.57
N LYS A 7 50.29 36.91 16.83
CA LYS A 7 49.87 35.96 17.87
C LYS A 7 48.74 35.04 17.43
N THR A 8 49.10 33.78 17.50
CA THR A 8 48.41 32.51 17.25
C THR A 8 47.18 32.27 18.13
N VAL A 9 46.10 31.82 17.47
CA VAL A 9 45.15 30.75 17.80
C VAL A 9 44.96 30.36 19.28
N ALA A 10 43.70 30.44 19.74
CA ALA A 10 43.16 29.53 20.75
C ALA A 10 41.80 28.98 20.27
N MET A 11 41.80 27.66 20.15
CA MET A 11 40.75 26.73 19.73
C MET A 11 39.67 26.62 20.83
N MET A 12 38.39 26.81 20.49
CA MET A 12 37.27 26.33 21.31
C MET A 12 36.40 25.38 20.50
N ILE A 13 36.41 24.13 20.97
CA ILE A 13 35.60 23.01 20.54
C ILE A 13 34.15 23.28 20.96
N ALA A 14 33.23 23.34 20.00
CA ALA A 14 31.80 23.20 20.27
C ALA A 14 31.31 21.89 19.63
N ALA A 15 31.12 20.89 20.48
CA ALA A 15 30.55 19.59 20.13
C ALA A 15 29.09 19.78 19.67
N GLY A 16 28.86 19.70 18.36
CA GLY A 16 27.52 19.59 17.78
C GLY A 16 26.99 18.19 18.03
N GLY A 17 26.29 18.01 19.16
CA GLY A 17 25.54 16.79 19.43
C GLY A 17 24.48 16.59 18.36
N LEU A 18 24.64 15.54 17.54
CA LEU A 18 23.53 15.00 16.76
C LEU A 18 22.53 14.40 17.75
N SER A 19 21.54 15.19 18.14
CA SER A 19 20.34 14.67 18.77
C SER A 19 19.59 13.85 17.73
N CYS A 20 19.80 12.53 17.72
CA CYS A 20 18.88 11.60 17.09
C CYS A 20 17.51 11.79 17.75
N THR A 21 16.62 12.56 17.13
CA THR A 21 15.22 12.59 17.51
C THR A 21 14.65 11.23 17.17
N HIS A 22 14.62 10.34 18.16
CA HIS A 22 13.81 9.13 18.12
C HIS A 22 12.37 9.61 18.09
N THR A 23 11.74 9.60 16.91
CA THR A 23 10.29 9.75 16.79
C THR A 23 9.67 8.50 17.41
N TRP A 24 9.43 8.55 18.71
CA TRP A 24 8.60 7.57 19.40
C TRP A 24 7.21 7.71 18.87
N ALA A 25 6.72 6.64 18.26
CA ALA A 25 5.43 6.67 17.65
C ALA A 25 4.46 6.05 18.67
N ALA A 26 3.66 6.92 19.30
CA ALA A 26 2.78 6.56 20.40
C ALA A 26 1.58 5.75 19.89
N SER A 27 1.35 4.57 20.47
CA SER A 27 0.16 3.75 20.21
C SER A 27 -0.95 4.11 21.18
N VAL A 28 -2.19 4.23 20.70
CA VAL A 28 -3.39 4.62 21.47
C VAL A 28 -4.48 3.59 21.24
N SER A 29 -4.91 2.89 22.29
CA SER A 29 -6.04 1.97 22.27
C SER A 29 -7.22 2.56 23.03
N VAL A 30 -8.41 2.60 22.44
CA VAL A 30 -9.62 3.07 23.11
C VAL A 30 -10.26 1.91 23.88
N VAL A 31 -10.27 2.01 25.19
CA VAL A 31 -10.82 0.99 26.12
C VAL A 31 -12.24 1.36 26.57
N GLY A 32 -12.61 2.64 26.53
CA GLY A 32 -13.95 3.10 26.89
C GLY A 32 -14.27 4.46 26.29
N LEU A 33 -15.56 4.69 26.01
CA LEU A 33 -16.05 5.91 25.37
C LEU A 33 -17.24 6.47 26.16
N PHE A 34 -17.20 7.78 26.38
CA PHE A 34 -18.23 8.53 27.08
C PHE A 34 -18.42 9.87 26.40
N LYS A 35 -19.51 10.57 26.75
CA LYS A 35 -19.68 11.96 26.36
C LYS A 35 -18.50 12.80 26.90
N ASP A 36 -17.75 13.43 26.00
CA ASP A 36 -16.60 14.30 26.28
C ASP A 36 -15.38 13.62 26.95
N LYS A 37 -15.38 12.29 27.09
CA LYS A 37 -14.27 11.54 27.70
C LYS A 37 -14.01 10.22 26.99
N ALA A 38 -12.74 9.82 26.93
CA ALA A 38 -12.34 8.51 26.45
C ALA A 38 -11.36 7.86 27.44
N ILE A 39 -11.54 6.58 27.73
CA ILE A 39 -10.53 5.78 28.41
C ILE A 39 -9.61 5.22 27.34
N VAL A 40 -8.33 5.55 27.42
CA VAL A 40 -7.31 5.11 26.46
C VAL A 40 -6.16 4.40 27.18
N SER A 41 -5.60 3.39 26.55
CA SER A 41 -4.30 2.81 26.89
C SER A 41 -3.29 3.31 25.86
N ILE A 42 -2.24 4.00 26.32
CA ILE A 42 -1.17 4.51 25.46
C ILE A 42 0.06 3.61 25.65
N ASP A 43 0.66 3.13 24.56
CA ASP A 43 1.85 2.26 24.56
C ASP A 43 1.69 0.96 25.35
N GLY A 44 0.48 0.39 25.34
CA GLY A 44 0.13 -0.79 26.13
C GLY A 44 0.13 -0.52 27.65
N GLY A 45 0.22 0.75 28.06
CA GLY A 45 0.20 1.17 29.45
C GLY A 45 -1.18 1.02 30.11
N LYS A 46 -1.23 1.31 31.40
CA LYS A 46 -2.49 1.26 32.17
C LYS A 46 -3.55 2.19 31.55
N PRO A 47 -4.82 1.76 31.42
CA PRO A 47 -5.90 2.60 30.92
C PRO A 47 -6.01 3.90 31.73
N ARG A 48 -6.15 5.03 31.02
CA ARG A 48 -6.24 6.38 31.57
C ARG A 48 -7.40 7.10 30.91
N THR A 49 -8.11 7.91 31.68
CA THR A 49 -9.20 8.73 31.16
C THR A 49 -8.64 10.05 30.62
N LEU A 50 -8.96 10.37 29.38
CA LEU A 50 -8.75 11.67 28.75
C LEU A 50 -10.09 12.41 28.63
N SER A 51 -10.08 13.69 28.96
CA SER A 51 -11.19 14.61 28.67
C SER A 51 -10.91 15.41 27.40
N VAL A 52 -11.95 15.84 26.68
CA VAL A 52 -11.79 16.66 25.48
C VAL A 52 -10.93 17.90 25.79
N GLY A 53 -9.92 18.15 24.96
CA GLY A 53 -8.90 19.19 25.14
C GLY A 53 -7.63 18.73 25.87
N GLN A 54 -7.67 17.62 26.62
CA GLN A 54 -6.55 17.11 27.39
C GLN A 54 -5.54 16.37 26.50
N THR A 55 -4.24 16.60 26.76
CA THR A 55 -3.13 15.96 26.05
C THR A 55 -2.30 15.11 27.01
N VAL A 56 -1.99 13.86 26.63
CA VAL A 56 -1.12 12.96 27.40
C VAL A 56 -0.24 12.19 26.43
N GLN A 57 1.08 12.16 26.67
CA GLN A 57 2.05 11.39 25.86
C GLN A 57 1.92 11.64 24.34
N GLY A 58 1.73 12.91 23.94
CA GLY A 58 1.60 13.31 22.52
C GLY A 58 0.21 13.09 21.91
N VAL A 59 -0.75 12.61 22.70
CA VAL A 59 -2.13 12.30 22.26
C VAL A 59 -3.09 13.29 22.90
N LYS A 60 -3.73 14.14 22.09
CA LYS A 60 -4.77 15.08 22.56
C LYS A 60 -6.16 14.60 22.18
N LEU A 61 -7.08 14.55 23.12
CA LEU A 61 -8.48 14.26 22.79
C LEU A 61 -9.14 15.53 22.21
N LEU A 62 -9.69 15.43 21.00
CA LEU A 62 -10.36 16.54 20.30
C LEU A 62 -11.89 16.50 20.45
N ALA A 63 -12.47 15.30 20.46
CA ALA A 63 -13.91 15.07 20.64
C ALA A 63 -14.14 13.62 21.08
N ALA A 64 -15.17 13.36 21.89
CA ALA A 64 -15.59 12.01 22.24
C ALA A 64 -17.11 11.93 22.44
N ASP A 65 -17.71 10.89 21.87
CA ASP A 65 -19.08 10.47 22.09
C ASP A 65 -19.12 8.99 22.47
N SER A 66 -20.31 8.39 22.58
CA SER A 66 -20.49 6.99 22.97
C SER A 66 -20.04 5.97 21.93
N GLY A 67 -19.85 6.38 20.66
CA GLY A 67 -19.47 5.52 19.55
C GLY A 67 -18.04 5.75 19.02
N SER A 68 -17.51 6.97 19.15
CA SER A 68 -16.18 7.33 18.66
C SER A 68 -15.49 8.43 19.47
N ALA A 69 -14.16 8.48 19.37
CA ALA A 69 -13.34 9.58 19.86
C ALA A 69 -12.33 10.02 18.79
N SER A 70 -12.21 11.33 18.59
CA SER A 70 -11.22 11.96 17.73
C SER A 70 -10.03 12.42 18.56
N PHE A 71 -8.83 11.97 18.20
CA PHE A 71 -7.56 12.32 18.82
C PHE A 71 -6.69 13.11 17.85
N ASP A 72 -5.83 13.98 18.36
CA ASP A 72 -4.64 14.49 17.67
C ASP A 72 -3.46 13.65 18.16
N VAL A 73 -2.81 12.94 17.24
CA VAL A 73 -1.61 12.15 17.50
C VAL A 73 -0.56 12.61 16.50
N ASP A 74 0.54 13.17 17.01
CA ASP A 74 1.64 13.73 16.20
C ASP A 74 1.17 14.77 15.16
N GLY A 75 0.20 15.62 15.52
CA GLY A 75 -0.35 16.68 14.65
C GLY A 75 -1.36 16.17 13.61
N LYS A 76 -1.76 14.89 13.66
CA LYS A 76 -2.77 14.31 12.78
C LYS A 76 -4.01 13.92 13.56
N ARG A 77 -5.18 14.35 13.06
CA ARG A 77 -6.48 13.93 13.56
C ARG A 77 -6.73 12.45 13.23
N ARG A 78 -7.04 11.64 14.24
CA ARG A 78 -7.36 10.21 14.17
C ARG A 78 -8.68 9.95 14.87
N THR A 79 -9.63 9.30 14.21
CA THR A 79 -10.90 8.90 14.83
C THR A 79 -10.84 7.41 15.15
N LEU A 80 -11.08 7.06 16.41
CA LEU A 80 -11.04 5.69 16.91
C LEU A 80 -12.37 5.36 17.60
N GLY A 81 -12.94 4.20 17.27
CA GLY A 81 -14.09 3.62 17.95
C GLY A 81 -13.70 2.81 19.19
N MET A 82 -14.70 2.34 19.93
CA MET A 82 -14.49 1.45 21.07
C MET A 82 -13.70 0.20 20.66
N GLY A 83 -12.65 -0.15 21.41
CA GLY A 83 -11.81 -1.32 21.13
C GLY A 83 -10.85 -1.16 19.95
N GLN A 84 -10.88 -0.02 19.24
CA GLN A 84 -9.92 0.27 18.17
C GLN A 84 -8.62 0.83 18.75
N SER A 85 -7.51 0.49 18.10
CA SER A 85 -6.19 0.99 18.44
C SER A 85 -5.49 1.61 17.24
N PHE A 86 -4.80 2.71 17.49
CA PHE A 86 -3.80 3.30 16.63
C PHE A 86 -2.44 2.85 17.14
N ALA A 87 -1.58 2.23 16.33
CA ALA A 87 -0.18 2.11 16.68
C ALA A 87 0.55 3.27 16.01
N GLY A 88 1.17 4.13 16.81
CA GLY A 88 2.15 5.06 16.30
C GLY A 88 3.25 4.24 15.65
N GLY A 89 3.21 4.23 14.33
CA GLY A 89 4.35 4.29 13.44
C GLY A 89 4.00 5.40 12.47
N ALA A 90 4.98 5.92 11.72
CA ALA A 90 4.68 6.64 10.47
C ALA A 90 3.49 5.93 9.82
N ALA A 91 2.40 6.66 9.56
CA ALA A 91 1.20 6.11 8.90
C ALA A 91 1.72 5.10 7.89
N ALA A 92 1.62 3.80 8.18
CA ALA A 92 2.33 2.79 7.42
C ALA A 92 1.76 2.98 6.03
N ALA A 93 2.53 3.62 5.14
CA ALA A 93 1.98 4.43 4.04
C ALA A 93 0.81 3.65 3.48
N GLU A 94 -0.43 4.09 3.73
CA GLU A 94 -1.61 3.20 3.75
C GLU A 94 -1.50 2.31 2.53
N ARG A 95 -1.07 1.06 2.77
CA ARG A 95 -0.55 0.24 1.68
C ARG A 95 -1.73 0.05 0.77
N GLN A 96 -1.58 0.49 -0.47
CA GLN A 96 -2.68 0.49 -1.41
C GLN A 96 -3.26 -0.92 -1.44
N SER A 97 -4.55 -1.03 -1.18
CA SER A 97 -5.22 -2.31 -1.06
C SER A 97 -6.51 -2.34 -1.84
N VAL A 98 -6.93 -3.55 -2.20
CA VAL A 98 -8.18 -3.80 -2.88
C VAL A 98 -8.75 -5.12 -2.38
N SER A 99 -10.05 -5.11 -2.07
CA SER A 99 -10.80 -6.32 -1.71
C SER A 99 -11.63 -6.76 -2.90
N LEU A 100 -11.49 -8.03 -3.25
CA LEU A 100 -12.18 -8.71 -4.34
C LEU A 100 -13.10 -9.76 -3.74
N THR A 101 -14.32 -9.86 -4.26
CA THR A 101 -15.27 -10.91 -3.90
C THR A 101 -15.26 -11.98 -4.97
N ALA A 102 -15.24 -13.24 -4.54
CA ALA A 102 -15.31 -14.37 -5.45
C ALA A 102 -16.68 -14.46 -6.13
N ASP A 103 -16.68 -14.92 -7.39
CA ASP A 103 -17.90 -15.29 -8.10
C ASP A 103 -18.49 -16.62 -7.57
N ALA A 104 -19.63 -17.05 -8.12
CA ALA A 104 -20.28 -18.31 -7.76
C ALA A 104 -19.40 -19.56 -8.00
N ARG A 105 -18.33 -19.44 -8.79
CA ARG A 105 -17.38 -20.50 -9.10
C ARG A 105 -16.11 -20.41 -8.25
N GLY A 106 -16.00 -19.42 -7.36
CA GLY A 106 -14.85 -19.19 -6.50
C GLY A 106 -13.71 -18.40 -7.14
N HIS A 107 -13.91 -17.82 -8.33
CA HIS A 107 -12.89 -17.01 -9.00
C HIS A 107 -12.96 -15.55 -8.59
N PHE A 108 -11.80 -14.88 -8.56
CA PHE A 108 -11.71 -13.46 -8.25
C PHE A 108 -11.51 -12.67 -9.54
N ALA A 109 -12.40 -11.71 -9.79
CA ALA A 109 -12.27 -10.74 -10.87
C ALA A 109 -11.85 -9.37 -10.29
N ALA A 110 -10.87 -8.75 -10.94
CA ALA A 110 -10.28 -7.49 -10.55
C ALA A 110 -10.55 -6.43 -11.63
N ALA A 111 -11.37 -5.44 -11.30
CA ALA A 111 -11.54 -4.27 -12.16
C ALA A 111 -10.28 -3.41 -12.11
N GLY A 112 -9.81 -2.97 -13.28
CA GLY A 112 -8.55 -2.27 -13.39
C GLY A 112 -8.32 -1.59 -14.73
N SER A 113 -7.06 -1.29 -15.01
CA SER A 113 -6.63 -0.81 -16.31
C SER A 113 -5.23 -1.29 -16.68
N LEU A 114 -4.99 -1.37 -17.99
CA LEU A 114 -3.69 -1.67 -18.58
C LEU A 114 -3.32 -0.53 -19.51
N ASN A 115 -2.17 0.10 -19.28
CA ASN A 115 -1.73 1.30 -20.00
C ASN A 115 -2.82 2.39 -20.07
N GLY A 116 -3.62 2.53 -19.01
CA GLY A 116 -4.73 3.49 -18.94
C GLY A 116 -6.07 3.02 -19.51
N TYR A 117 -6.11 1.88 -20.22
CA TYR A 117 -7.34 1.34 -20.80
C TYR A 117 -8.07 0.44 -19.80
N PRO A 118 -9.37 0.67 -19.53
CA PRO A 118 -10.14 -0.16 -18.61
C PRO A 118 -10.25 -1.61 -19.08
N MET A 119 -10.08 -2.54 -18.15
CA MET A 119 -10.34 -3.97 -18.35
C MET A 119 -10.57 -4.69 -17.01
N THR A 120 -11.15 -5.88 -17.09
CA THR A 120 -11.34 -6.77 -15.94
C THR A 120 -10.41 -7.96 -16.07
N PHE A 121 -9.61 -8.20 -15.03
CA PHE A 121 -8.70 -9.32 -14.97
C PHE A 121 -9.26 -10.45 -14.12
N LEU A 122 -9.02 -11.69 -14.53
CA LEU A 122 -9.14 -12.85 -13.67
C LEU A 122 -7.86 -12.98 -12.85
N VAL A 123 -7.96 -13.10 -11.52
CA VAL A 123 -6.78 -13.39 -10.69
C VAL A 123 -6.35 -14.83 -10.93
N ASP A 124 -5.11 -15.02 -11.39
CA ASP A 124 -4.55 -16.33 -11.70
C ASP A 124 -3.14 -16.47 -11.12
N THR A 125 -3.03 -17.17 -9.98
CA THR A 125 -1.75 -17.46 -9.32
C THR A 125 -0.91 -18.50 -10.06
N GLY A 126 -1.49 -19.23 -11.03
CA GLY A 126 -0.79 -20.17 -11.89
C GLY A 126 -0.11 -19.51 -13.09
N ALA A 127 -0.52 -18.29 -13.46
CA ALA A 127 0.08 -17.54 -14.55
C ALA A 127 1.36 -16.82 -14.11
N THR A 128 2.48 -17.06 -14.79
CA THR A 128 3.77 -16.41 -14.47
C THR A 128 3.75 -14.89 -14.67
N SER A 129 2.99 -14.40 -15.65
CA SER A 129 2.90 -12.97 -15.99
C SER A 129 1.46 -12.55 -16.26
N ILE A 130 1.19 -11.25 -16.32
CA ILE A 130 -0.11 -10.76 -16.81
C ILE A 130 -0.27 -11.21 -18.26
N ALA A 131 -1.42 -11.78 -18.60
CA ALA A 131 -1.71 -12.22 -19.96
C ALA A 131 -2.95 -11.52 -20.51
N ILE A 132 -2.88 -11.05 -21.76
CA ILE A 132 -4.03 -10.59 -22.54
C ILE A 132 -4.06 -11.30 -23.88
N ASN A 133 -5.20 -11.30 -24.56
CA ASN A 133 -5.27 -11.85 -25.91
C ASN A 133 -4.94 -10.79 -26.97
N ALA A 134 -4.66 -11.25 -28.19
CA ALA A 134 -4.35 -10.37 -29.32
C ALA A 134 -5.48 -9.39 -29.69
N ALA A 135 -6.74 -9.72 -29.40
CA ALA A 135 -7.87 -8.81 -29.61
C ALA A 135 -7.80 -7.61 -28.66
N GLU A 136 -7.52 -7.88 -27.38
CA GLU A 136 -7.37 -6.85 -26.35
C GLU A 136 -6.14 -5.98 -26.59
N ALA A 137 -5.01 -6.58 -26.97
CA ALA A 137 -3.80 -5.84 -27.34
C ALA A 137 -4.07 -4.86 -28.49
N ARG A 138 -4.79 -5.30 -29.54
CA ARG A 138 -5.20 -4.42 -30.64
C ARG A 138 -6.17 -3.34 -30.19
N ARG A 139 -7.14 -3.67 -29.34
CA ARG A 139 -8.14 -2.73 -28.80
C ARG A 139 -7.48 -1.55 -28.08
N ILE A 140 -6.40 -1.81 -27.34
CA ILE A 140 -5.67 -0.79 -26.59
C ILE A 140 -4.52 -0.14 -27.38
N GLY A 141 -4.38 -0.47 -28.67
CA GLY A 141 -3.34 0.08 -29.54
C GLY A 141 -1.92 -0.40 -29.19
N LEU A 142 -1.78 -1.55 -28.54
CA LEU A 142 -0.47 -2.12 -28.22
C LEU A 142 0.12 -2.84 -29.44
N ASP A 143 1.26 -2.35 -29.94
CA ASP A 143 2.07 -3.08 -30.92
C ASP A 143 2.84 -4.22 -30.23
N TYR A 144 2.12 -5.30 -29.93
CA TYR A 144 2.66 -6.45 -29.21
C TYR A 144 3.64 -7.28 -30.07
N LYS A 145 3.58 -7.15 -31.40
CA LYS A 145 4.44 -7.90 -32.32
C LYS A 145 5.87 -7.37 -32.36
N ALA A 146 6.09 -6.13 -31.93
CA ALA A 146 7.42 -5.60 -31.63
C ALA A 146 8.07 -6.25 -30.39
N GLY A 147 7.30 -6.99 -29.58
CA GLY A 147 7.79 -7.76 -28.43
C GLY A 147 8.54 -9.04 -28.83
N GLN A 148 8.98 -9.80 -27.83
CA GLN A 148 9.70 -11.07 -28.06
C GLN A 148 8.71 -12.19 -28.38
N ALA A 149 8.77 -12.72 -29.61
CA ALA A 149 7.99 -13.89 -30.00
C ALA A 149 8.34 -15.12 -29.14
N THR A 150 7.32 -15.87 -28.74
CA THR A 150 7.44 -17.07 -27.90
C THR A 150 6.25 -18.02 -28.15
N GLY A 151 6.20 -19.12 -27.41
CA GLY A 151 5.10 -20.07 -27.44
C GLY A 151 4.61 -20.40 -26.03
N VAL A 152 3.29 -20.57 -25.88
CA VAL A 152 2.66 -20.97 -24.61
C VAL A 152 2.02 -22.33 -24.78
N GLY A 153 2.33 -23.27 -23.89
CA GLY A 153 1.68 -24.56 -23.84
C GLY A 153 0.23 -24.42 -23.36
N THR A 154 -0.71 -24.93 -24.15
CA THR A 154 -2.13 -25.04 -23.79
C THR A 154 -2.58 -26.49 -23.94
N ALA A 155 -3.79 -26.80 -23.47
CA ALA A 155 -4.39 -28.13 -23.67
C ALA A 155 -4.57 -28.49 -25.16
N ALA A 156 -4.67 -27.48 -26.05
CA ALA A 156 -4.78 -27.67 -27.49
C ALA A 156 -3.43 -27.68 -28.22
N GLY A 157 -2.31 -27.59 -27.49
CA GLY A 157 -0.95 -27.50 -28.05
C GLY A 157 -0.28 -26.15 -27.78
N VAL A 158 0.86 -25.92 -28.43
CA VAL A 158 1.62 -24.67 -28.28
C VAL A 158 1.00 -23.58 -29.16
N VAL A 159 0.63 -22.45 -28.54
CA VAL A 159 0.08 -21.29 -29.25
C VAL A 159 1.13 -20.16 -29.34
N PRO A 160 1.16 -19.40 -30.45
CA PRO A 160 2.01 -18.21 -30.55
C PRO A 160 1.66 -17.18 -29.48
N ALA A 161 2.70 -16.57 -28.90
CA ALA A 161 2.57 -15.49 -27.95
C ALA A 161 3.75 -14.51 -28.08
N TRP A 162 3.61 -13.34 -27.48
CA TRP A 162 4.66 -12.33 -27.44
C TRP A 162 4.84 -11.85 -26.01
N ARG A 163 6.09 -11.86 -25.54
CA ARG A 163 6.44 -11.19 -24.28
C ARG A 163 6.53 -9.69 -24.53
N VAL A 164 5.84 -8.96 -23.68
CA VAL A 164 5.73 -7.50 -23.74
C VAL A 164 5.99 -6.92 -22.36
N LYS A 165 6.23 -5.61 -22.32
CA LYS A 165 6.27 -4.85 -21.07
C LYS A 165 5.10 -3.88 -21.04
N PHE A 166 4.24 -4.01 -20.05
CA PHE A 166 3.15 -3.06 -19.83
C PHE A 166 3.68 -1.87 -19.03
N ASN A 167 3.37 -0.67 -19.49
CA ASN A 167 3.83 0.56 -18.86
C ASN A 167 3.25 0.70 -17.46
N THR A 168 1.93 0.50 -17.34
CA THR A 168 1.21 0.61 -16.07
C THR A 168 0.07 -0.39 -16.01
N VAL A 169 -0.06 -1.07 -14.87
CA VAL A 169 -1.21 -1.91 -14.52
C VAL A 169 -1.83 -1.35 -13.27
N LYS A 170 -3.14 -1.10 -13.28
CA LYS A 170 -3.87 -0.60 -12.11
C LYS A 170 -4.97 -1.58 -11.71
N VAL A 171 -5.09 -1.83 -10.41
CA VAL A 171 -6.22 -2.58 -9.82
C VAL A 171 -6.64 -1.86 -8.53
N GLY A 172 -7.88 -1.37 -8.47
CA GLY A 172 -8.32 -0.50 -7.37
C GLY A 172 -7.41 0.73 -7.22
N GLY A 173 -6.87 0.95 -6.00
CA GLY A 173 -5.88 2.01 -5.72
C GLY A 173 -4.44 1.65 -6.09
N ILE A 174 -4.16 0.38 -6.38
CA ILE A 174 -2.80 -0.13 -6.61
C ILE A 174 -2.39 0.14 -8.05
N THR A 175 -1.22 0.78 -8.24
CA THR A 175 -0.64 1.00 -9.56
C THR A 175 0.77 0.43 -9.60
N VAL A 176 1.03 -0.44 -10.58
CA VAL A 176 2.32 -1.08 -10.78
C VAL A 176 2.84 -0.70 -12.16
N SER A 177 4.08 -0.19 -12.20
CA SER A 177 4.73 0.21 -13.45
C SER A 177 5.71 -0.85 -13.95
N GLN A 178 5.94 -0.86 -15.26
CA GLN A 178 6.93 -1.71 -15.93
C GLN A 178 6.74 -3.19 -15.59
N VAL A 179 5.56 -3.70 -15.92
CA VAL A 179 5.13 -5.06 -15.57
C VAL A 179 5.36 -5.97 -16.76
N ASP A 180 6.06 -7.07 -16.52
CA ASP A 180 6.24 -8.11 -17.55
C ASP A 180 4.89 -8.75 -17.87
N GLY A 181 4.64 -8.94 -19.16
CA GLY A 181 3.37 -9.42 -19.64
C GLY A 181 3.49 -10.26 -20.88
N MET A 182 2.37 -10.82 -21.28
CA MET A 182 2.27 -11.70 -22.44
C MET A 182 1.00 -11.40 -23.23
N VAL A 183 1.14 -11.37 -24.55
CA VAL A 183 0.02 -11.36 -25.48
C VAL A 183 -0.08 -12.72 -26.14
N VAL A 184 -1.20 -13.42 -25.92
CA VAL A 184 -1.46 -14.75 -26.48
C VAL A 184 -2.34 -14.60 -27.72
N GLU A 185 -1.97 -15.23 -28.83
CA GLU A 185 -2.69 -15.05 -30.10
C GLU A 185 -4.12 -15.60 -30.03
N THR A 186 -4.29 -16.81 -29.47
CA THR A 186 -5.56 -17.52 -29.38
C THR A 186 -5.67 -18.33 -28.08
N GLY A 187 -6.90 -18.72 -27.71
CA GLY A 187 -7.14 -19.59 -26.56
C GLY A 187 -7.28 -18.90 -25.20
N LEU A 188 -6.97 -17.61 -25.11
CA LEU A 188 -7.21 -16.81 -23.90
C LEU A 188 -8.51 -16.00 -24.01
N SER A 189 -9.51 -16.37 -23.20
CA SER A 189 -10.84 -15.75 -23.22
C SER A 189 -10.92 -14.42 -22.48
N MET A 190 -10.11 -14.23 -21.44
CA MET A 190 -10.11 -13.01 -20.62
C MET A 190 -8.70 -12.66 -20.12
N PRO A 191 -8.42 -11.37 -19.85
CA PRO A 191 -7.17 -10.95 -19.23
C PRO A 191 -6.90 -11.66 -17.91
N LEU A 192 -5.64 -12.06 -17.66
CA LEU A 192 -5.19 -12.69 -16.42
C LEU A 192 -4.27 -11.76 -15.65
N LEU A 193 -4.53 -11.61 -14.34
CA LEU A 193 -3.64 -10.94 -13.41
C LEU A 193 -2.70 -11.99 -12.80
N GLY A 194 -1.53 -12.15 -13.42
CA GLY A 194 -0.54 -13.17 -13.04
C GLY A 194 0.53 -12.68 -12.05
N MET A 195 1.49 -13.56 -11.77
CA MET A 195 2.50 -13.39 -10.73
C MET A 195 3.44 -12.19 -10.92
N SER A 196 3.67 -11.73 -12.16
CA SER A 196 4.38 -10.45 -12.43
C SER A 196 3.80 -9.23 -11.70
N PHE A 197 2.50 -9.26 -11.38
CA PHE A 197 1.82 -8.28 -10.54
C PHE A 197 1.66 -8.79 -9.10
N LEU A 198 1.14 -10.02 -8.94
CA LEU A 198 0.76 -10.55 -7.63
C LEU A 198 1.95 -10.71 -6.67
N ASN A 199 3.19 -10.92 -7.16
CA ASN A 199 4.38 -10.99 -6.32
C ASN A 199 4.71 -9.70 -5.57
N ARG A 200 4.20 -8.56 -6.05
CA ARG A 200 4.33 -7.25 -5.39
C ARG A 200 3.23 -7.02 -4.35
N MET A 201 2.33 -7.98 -4.19
CA MET A 201 1.19 -7.92 -3.28
C MET A 201 1.38 -8.90 -2.13
N GLU A 202 0.85 -8.54 -0.98
CA GLU A 202 0.43 -9.48 0.05
C GLU A 202 -1.00 -9.88 -0.28
N MET A 203 -1.24 -11.19 -0.39
CA MET A 203 -2.56 -11.73 -0.68
C MET A 203 -3.10 -12.40 0.58
N ARG A 204 -4.26 -11.92 1.05
CA ARG A 204 -5.00 -12.51 2.16
C ARG A 204 -6.36 -12.95 1.68
N ARG A 205 -6.70 -14.23 1.87
CA ARG A 205 -8.03 -14.76 1.59
C ARG A 205 -8.77 -15.05 2.90
N ASP A 206 -10.00 -14.58 2.98
CA ASP A 206 -10.92 -14.83 4.08
C ASP A 206 -12.30 -15.20 3.49
N GLY A 207 -12.61 -16.50 3.49
CA GLY A 207 -13.79 -17.04 2.82
C GLY A 207 -13.87 -16.68 1.33
N GLN A 208 -14.89 -15.89 0.99
CA GLN A 208 -15.18 -15.40 -0.37
C GLN A 208 -14.49 -14.07 -0.69
N THR A 209 -13.70 -13.51 0.24
CA THR A 209 -13.02 -12.22 0.06
C THR A 209 -11.52 -12.46 -0.10
N MET A 210 -10.92 -11.82 -1.10
CA MET A 210 -9.47 -11.73 -1.27
C MET A 210 -9.06 -10.26 -1.15
N THR A 211 -8.15 -9.96 -0.24
CA THR A 211 -7.52 -8.66 -0.13
C THR A 211 -6.11 -8.73 -0.70
N LEU A 212 -5.81 -7.85 -1.66
CA LEU A 212 -4.47 -7.60 -2.16
C LEU A 212 -3.96 -6.31 -1.54
N THR A 213 -2.79 -6.34 -0.93
CA THR A 213 -2.16 -5.19 -0.29
C THR A 213 -0.76 -5.00 -0.86
N GLN A 214 -0.45 -3.84 -1.43
CA GLN A 214 0.84 -3.57 -2.05
C GLN A 214 1.98 -3.62 -1.02
N ARG A 215 3.02 -4.42 -1.29
CA ARG A 215 4.17 -4.58 -0.39
C ARG A 215 5.21 -3.46 -0.55
N TYR A 216 5.47 -3.07 -1.80
CA TYR A 216 6.46 -2.07 -2.20
C TYR A 216 6.13 -1.47 -3.58
#